data_AF-A0AAD9QV18-F1
#
_entry.id   AF-A0AAD9QV18-F1
#
_cell.length_a   1.000
_cell.length_b   1.000
_cell.length_c   1.000
_cell.angle_alpha   90.00
_cell.angle_beta   90.00
_cell.angle_gamma   90.00
#
_symmetry.space_group_name_H-M   'P 1'
#
loop_
_entity.id
_entity.type
_entity.pdbx_description
1 polymer ?
#
loop_
_entity_poly.entity_id
_entity_poly.type
_entity_poly.pdbx_seq_one_letter_code
_entity_poly.pdbx_strand_id
1 'polypeptide(L)'
;MTVIDVLNQARQHLNKSTESTPHSSYAAPDLPSMGHPKFDITEDQLKYFKEFSLNCGIFGGVCERKRRPFWKIENGSFWSDVFEKNTVERIQNDVELVKKRVIETDIVRKRKLRKRQRFPTSISEASSEEYAVPVAKRTCQRRTRETINACNEIHGGTRENKSPILDALWLTLVKEATPFHLGKYFSLSNKVMKKALPKVVKESIPTFENSFDNKIRSIRVFYSKGLLSKEKYKSIRLNLSMNTRRSGTKLESFKFLSRVCLPKILPYEKLITFVKSIGVGNVNDFKDFCYDLDADEVVEGAYREL
;
A
#
# COMPACT_ATOMS: atom_id res chain seq x y z
N MET A 1 18.29 10.38 -31.61
CA MET A 1 18.72 9.09 -31.03
C MET A 1 18.90 8.13 -32.19
N THR A 2 20.14 7.87 -32.57
CA THR A 2 20.49 7.04 -33.72
C THR A 2 20.28 5.55 -33.41
N VAL A 3 20.19 4.68 -34.42
CA VAL A 3 20.15 3.21 -34.21
C VAL A 3 21.34 2.75 -33.37
N ILE A 4 22.50 3.38 -33.56
CA ILE A 4 23.72 3.12 -32.79
C ILE A 4 23.51 3.48 -31.32
N ASP A 5 22.87 4.60 -31.00
CA ASP A 5 22.57 4.97 -29.60
C ASP A 5 21.61 3.97 -28.95
N VAL A 6 20.58 3.51 -29.68
CA VAL A 6 19.61 2.53 -29.16
C VAL A 6 20.25 1.14 -29.01
N LEU A 7 21.10 0.73 -29.95
CA LEU A 7 21.85 -0.52 -29.87
C LEU A 7 22.94 -0.47 -28.79
N ASN A 8 23.62 0.67 -28.61
CA ASN A 8 24.62 0.87 -27.56
C ASN A 8 23.97 0.93 -26.18
N GLN A 9 22.83 1.60 -26.03
CA GLN A 9 22.03 1.56 -24.81
C GLN A 9 21.57 0.12 -24.52
N ALA A 10 21.12 -0.61 -25.55
CA ALA A 10 20.77 -2.02 -25.42
C ALA A 10 21.97 -2.92 -25.04
N ARG A 11 23.19 -2.59 -25.47
CA ARG A 11 24.43 -3.33 -25.17
C ARG A 11 24.96 -3.03 -23.77
N GLN A 12 24.88 -1.78 -23.32
CA GLN A 12 25.27 -1.37 -21.95
C GLN A 12 24.41 -2.04 -20.87
N HIS A 13 23.12 -2.27 -21.15
CA HIS A 13 22.25 -3.04 -20.26
C HIS A 13 22.56 -4.55 -20.21
N LEU A 14 23.34 -5.09 -21.15
CA LEU A 14 23.74 -6.50 -21.19
C LEU A 14 24.93 -6.78 -20.27
N ASN A 15 25.87 -5.83 -20.16
CA ASN A 15 27.06 -5.99 -19.32
C ASN A 15 26.77 -5.76 -17.82
N LYS A 16 25.73 -4.99 -17.48
CA LYS A 16 25.30 -4.77 -16.09
C LYS A 16 24.56 -5.96 -15.45
N SER A 17 24.17 -6.97 -16.23
CA SER A 17 23.49 -8.17 -15.70
C SER A 17 24.43 -9.34 -15.37
N THR A 18 25.74 -9.21 -15.65
CA THR A 18 26.76 -10.24 -15.38
C THR A 18 27.73 -9.88 -14.26
N GLU A 19 27.55 -8.74 -13.59
CA GLU A 19 28.31 -8.43 -12.37
C GLU A 19 27.56 -8.94 -11.14
N SER A 20 28.14 -9.95 -10.51
CA SER A 20 27.81 -10.37 -9.15
C SER A 20 27.95 -9.17 -8.21
N THR A 21 26.85 -8.78 -7.56
CA THR A 21 26.85 -7.82 -6.46
C THR A 21 27.89 -8.20 -5.40
N PRO A 22 28.91 -7.35 -5.13
CA PRO A 22 29.71 -7.49 -3.93
C PRO A 22 28.90 -7.02 -2.73
N HIS A 23 29.07 -7.72 -1.61
CA HIS A 23 28.59 -7.32 -0.30
C HIS A 23 28.92 -5.85 -0.02
N SER A 24 27.89 -5.03 0.15
CA SER A 24 28.02 -3.66 0.65
C SER A 24 27.64 -3.64 2.12
N SER A 25 28.68 -3.64 2.97
CA SER A 25 28.61 -3.34 4.39
C SER A 25 28.45 -1.83 4.57
N TYR A 26 27.20 -1.38 4.73
CA TYR A 26 26.93 -0.03 5.23
C TYR A 26 26.85 -0.05 6.75
N ALA A 27 27.91 0.49 7.39
CA ALA A 27 27.84 1.01 8.73
C ALA A 27 26.98 2.29 8.72
N ALA A 28 25.99 2.36 9.60
CA ALA A 28 25.14 3.53 9.75
C ALA A 28 25.91 4.64 10.52
N PRO A 29 25.80 5.92 10.13
CA PRO A 29 26.33 7.02 10.91
C PRO A 29 25.46 7.30 12.15
N ASP A 30 26.12 7.54 13.29
CA ASP A 30 25.51 7.97 14.54
C ASP A 30 24.79 9.31 14.37
N LEU A 31 23.48 9.32 14.64
CA LEU A 31 22.67 10.54 14.72
C LEU A 31 22.61 11.03 16.17
N PRO A 32 22.74 12.35 16.41
CA PRO A 32 22.67 12.92 17.75
C PRO A 32 21.26 12.83 18.34
N SER A 33 21.21 12.55 19.64
CA SER A 33 20.01 12.52 20.48
C SER A 33 19.25 13.84 20.40
N MET A 34 18.10 13.82 19.71
CA MET A 34 17.12 14.90 19.74
C MET A 34 16.25 14.73 20.99
N GLY A 35 16.39 15.67 21.93
CA GLY A 35 15.67 15.70 23.19
C GLY A 35 14.16 15.71 23.01
N HIS A 36 13.47 15.00 23.89
CA HIS A 36 12.01 15.01 23.98
C HIS A 36 11.51 16.40 24.39
N PRO A 37 10.46 16.94 23.74
CA PRO A 37 9.79 18.14 24.24
C PRO A 37 9.04 17.78 25.53
N LYS A 38 9.42 18.42 26.64
CA LYS A 38 8.59 18.47 27.85
C LYS A 38 7.38 19.34 27.54
N PHE A 39 6.21 18.71 27.51
CA PHE A 39 4.95 19.44 27.58
C PHE A 39 4.64 19.69 29.07
N ASP A 40 4.97 20.89 29.54
CA ASP A 40 4.49 21.37 30.83
C ASP A 40 3.04 21.85 30.65
N ILE A 41 2.10 21.02 31.10
CA ILE A 41 0.69 21.40 31.20
C ILE A 41 0.56 22.22 32.48
N THR A 42 0.26 23.51 32.35
CA THR A 42 -0.02 24.40 33.49
C THR A 42 -1.36 24.04 34.16
N GLU A 43 -1.46 24.23 35.48
CA GLU A 43 -2.67 23.89 36.26
C GLU A 43 -3.94 24.56 35.74
N ASP A 44 -3.83 25.71 35.08
CA ASP A 44 -4.96 26.41 34.46
C ASP A 44 -5.58 25.64 33.27
N GLN A 45 -4.78 24.87 32.53
CA GLN A 45 -5.28 23.99 31.44
C GLN A 45 -6.05 22.77 32.00
N LEU A 46 -5.71 22.31 33.20
CA LEU A 46 -6.43 21.24 33.91
C LEU A 46 -7.77 21.71 34.48
N LYS A 47 -7.91 23.00 34.78
CA LYS A 47 -9.17 23.59 35.25
C LYS A 47 -10.22 23.67 34.14
N TYR A 48 -9.80 23.98 32.91
CA TYR A 48 -10.69 24.07 31.74
C TYR A 48 -11.30 22.70 31.35
N PHE A 49 -10.55 21.60 31.50
CA PHE A 49 -11.06 20.25 31.21
C PHE A 49 -12.03 19.70 32.26
N LYS A 50 -11.98 20.20 33.51
CA LYS A 50 -12.94 19.79 34.56
C LYS A 50 -14.29 20.50 34.44
N GLU A 51 -14.32 21.74 33.95
CA GLU A 51 -15.57 22.48 33.75
C GLU A 51 -16.34 22.03 32.50
N PHE A 52 -15.66 21.51 31.48
CA PHE A 52 -16.34 21.06 30.25
C PHE A 52 -17.05 19.70 30.38
N SER A 53 -16.74 18.90 31.40
CA SER A 53 -17.35 17.58 31.58
C SER A 53 -18.67 17.60 32.37
N LEU A 54 -19.13 18.78 32.85
CA LEU A 54 -20.37 18.93 33.62
C LEU A 54 -21.55 19.52 32.83
N ASN A 55 -21.38 19.85 31.55
CA ASN A 55 -22.40 20.51 30.73
C ASN A 55 -22.88 19.72 29.49
N CYS A 56 -22.88 18.38 29.56
CA CYS A 56 -23.59 17.55 28.58
C CYS A 56 -24.67 16.70 29.26
N GLY A 57 -25.85 17.31 29.38
CA GLY A 57 -27.07 16.66 29.86
C GLY A 57 -28.33 17.45 29.53
N ILE A 58 -28.87 17.22 28.33
CA ILE A 58 -30.30 17.31 27.96
C ILE A 58 -30.85 18.71 27.57
N PHE A 59 -30.77 19.03 26.27
CA PHE A 59 -31.82 19.75 25.53
C PHE A 59 -32.82 18.68 25.01
N GLY A 60 -34.14 18.84 24.94
CA GLY A 60 -35.04 19.93 25.27
C GLY A 60 -36.44 19.44 24.89
N GLY A 61 -37.35 19.37 25.87
CA GLY A 61 -38.75 19.02 25.69
C GLY A 61 -39.56 19.84 26.67
N VAL A 62 -40.05 20.99 26.20
CA VAL A 62 -40.87 21.93 26.95
C VAL A 62 -42.15 21.24 27.39
N CYS A 63 -42.38 21.16 28.70
CA CYS A 63 -43.69 20.84 29.26
C CYS A 63 -43.90 21.75 30.47
N GLU A 64 -44.69 22.81 30.26
CA GLU A 64 -45.14 23.74 31.29
C GLU A 64 -45.89 22.98 32.40
N ARG A 65 -45.25 22.77 33.53
CA ARG A 65 -45.96 22.45 34.77
C ARG A 65 -46.29 23.72 35.51
N LYS A 66 -47.59 24.06 35.45
CA LYS A 66 -48.30 25.02 36.27
C LYS A 66 -47.74 25.07 37.70
N ARG A 67 -47.21 26.23 38.08
CA ARG A 67 -46.94 26.59 39.47
C ARG A 67 -48.25 26.55 40.25
N ARG A 68 -48.34 25.72 41.29
CA ARG A 68 -49.29 25.93 42.39
C ARG A 68 -48.58 26.71 43.49
N PRO A 69 -49.20 27.74 44.08
CA PRO A 69 -48.66 28.41 45.25
C PRO A 69 -48.99 27.55 46.48
N PHE A 70 -47.99 27.10 47.22
CA PHE A 70 -48.20 26.33 48.44
C PHE A 70 -47.14 26.70 49.49
N TRP A 71 -47.64 27.44 50.50
CA TRP A 71 -47.08 27.89 51.79
C TRP A 71 -45.83 28.79 51.81
N LYS A 72 -46.07 30.06 52.17
CA LYS A 72 -45.19 30.78 53.10
C LYS A 72 -45.25 30.04 54.44
N ILE A 73 -44.10 29.58 54.92
CA ILE A 73 -43.87 29.30 56.34
C ILE A 73 -42.80 30.29 56.79
N GLU A 74 -43.25 31.33 57.47
CA GLU A 74 -42.42 32.05 58.41
C GLU A 74 -42.14 31.09 59.56
N ASN A 75 -40.94 30.51 59.59
CA ASN A 75 -40.17 30.03 60.75
C ASN A 75 -39.04 29.09 60.30
N GLY A 76 -37.81 29.58 60.41
CA GLY A 76 -36.63 28.82 60.87
C GLY A 76 -36.20 27.59 60.07
N SER A 77 -35.31 27.81 59.10
CA SER A 77 -33.95 27.21 58.98
C SER A 77 -33.72 25.70 59.15
N PHE A 78 -34.74 24.84 59.29
CA PHE A 78 -34.52 23.43 59.58
C PHE A 78 -34.73 22.54 58.34
N TRP A 79 -35.73 22.84 57.52
CA TRP A 79 -36.08 21.99 56.37
C TRP A 79 -35.23 22.25 55.12
N SER A 80 -34.70 23.47 54.93
CA SER A 80 -33.75 23.79 53.86
C SER A 80 -32.43 23.04 54.08
N ASP A 81 -31.87 23.12 55.29
CA ASP A 81 -30.63 22.47 55.67
C ASP A 81 -30.70 20.94 55.56
N VAL A 82 -31.85 20.33 55.89
CA VAL A 82 -32.05 18.88 55.79
C VAL A 82 -32.16 18.44 54.32
N PHE A 83 -32.84 19.22 53.47
CA PHE A 83 -32.95 18.91 52.04
C PHE A 83 -31.60 19.07 51.32
N GLU A 84 -30.83 20.09 51.69
CA GLU A 84 -29.51 20.37 51.14
C GLU A 84 -28.48 19.32 51.61
N LYS A 85 -28.49 18.93 52.89
CA LYS A 85 -27.67 17.81 53.41
C LYS A 85 -27.96 16.49 52.71
N ASN A 86 -29.25 16.15 52.53
CA ASN A 86 -29.64 14.93 51.80
C ASN A 86 -29.22 14.95 50.33
N THR A 87 -29.16 16.13 49.70
CA THR A 87 -28.73 16.28 48.30
C THR A 87 -27.21 16.16 48.18
N VAL A 88 -26.46 16.79 49.09
CA VAL A 88 -24.99 16.69 49.15
C VAL A 88 -24.56 15.25 49.42
N GLU A 89 -25.22 14.54 50.33
CA GLU A 89 -24.94 13.14 50.64
C GLU A 89 -25.18 12.22 49.44
N ARG A 90 -26.25 12.44 48.66
CA ARG A 90 -26.50 11.72 47.40
C ARG A 90 -25.41 11.98 46.36
N ILE A 91 -25.02 13.24 46.17
CA ILE A 91 -23.94 13.60 45.23
C ILE A 91 -22.61 12.96 45.66
N GLN A 92 -22.29 12.96 46.96
CA GLN A 92 -21.09 12.30 47.48
C GLN A 92 -21.09 10.78 47.24
N ASN A 93 -22.23 10.12 47.46
CA ASN A 93 -22.39 8.70 47.16
C ASN A 93 -22.23 8.40 45.66
N ASP A 94 -22.80 9.23 44.78
CA ASP A 94 -22.66 9.08 43.33
C ASP A 94 -21.20 9.29 42.87
N VAL A 95 -20.51 10.29 43.42
CA VAL A 95 -19.09 10.53 43.15
C VAL A 95 -18.24 9.34 43.62
N GLU A 96 -18.52 8.77 44.78
CA GLU A 96 -17.79 7.59 45.27
C GLU A 96 -18.06 6.35 44.42
N LEU A 97 -19.30 6.16 43.97
CA LEU A 97 -19.69 5.09 43.06
C LEU A 97 -18.96 5.21 41.71
N VAL A 98 -18.88 6.43 41.15
CA VAL A 98 -18.13 6.70 39.92
C VAL A 98 -16.64 6.43 40.12
N LYS A 99 -16.04 6.86 41.24
CA LYS A 99 -14.64 6.56 41.58
C LYS A 99 -14.38 5.06 41.63
N LYS A 100 -15.25 4.29 42.29
CA LYS A 100 -15.16 2.81 42.36
C LYS A 100 -15.22 2.18 40.96
N ARG A 101 -16.15 2.63 40.11
CA ARG A 101 -16.26 2.15 38.71
C ARG A 101 -15.02 2.46 37.89
N VAL A 102 -14.46 3.68 37.99
CA VAL A 102 -13.23 4.06 37.29
C VAL A 102 -12.07 3.15 37.70
N ILE A 103 -11.86 2.96 39.01
CA ILE A 103 -10.80 2.07 39.53
C ILE A 103 -10.97 0.64 39.02
N GLU A 104 -12.20 0.12 39.04
CA GLU A 104 -12.49 -1.24 38.55
C GLU A 104 -12.17 -1.38 37.06
N THR A 105 -12.57 -0.41 36.24
CA THR A 105 -12.26 -0.41 34.80
C THR A 105 -10.76 -0.39 34.52
N ASP A 106 -9.99 0.36 35.31
CA ASP A 106 -8.53 0.42 35.20
C ASP A 106 -7.85 -0.89 35.62
N ILE A 107 -8.33 -1.54 36.69
CA ILE A 107 -7.84 -2.86 37.10
C ILE A 107 -8.08 -3.88 35.99
N VAL A 108 -9.28 -3.89 35.39
CA VAL A 108 -9.62 -4.78 34.27
C VAL A 108 -8.72 -4.51 33.06
N ARG A 109 -8.48 -3.23 32.73
CA ARG A 109 -7.57 -2.82 31.64
C ARG A 109 -6.15 -3.32 31.87
N LYS A 110 -5.60 -3.10 33.08
CA LYS A 110 -4.25 -3.55 33.47
C LYS A 110 -4.12 -5.08 33.42
N ARG A 111 -5.12 -5.82 33.91
CA ARG A 111 -5.16 -7.30 33.82
C ARG A 111 -5.17 -7.78 32.36
N LYS A 112 -6.00 -7.18 31.51
CA LYS A 112 -6.05 -7.49 30.07
C LYS A 112 -4.71 -7.24 29.39
N LEU A 113 -4.06 -6.12 29.69
CA LEU A 113 -2.74 -5.76 29.14
C LEU A 113 -1.68 -6.81 29.51
N ARG A 114 -1.56 -7.14 30.80
CA ARG A 114 -0.61 -8.17 31.28
C ARG A 114 -0.84 -9.52 30.61
N LYS A 115 -2.10 -9.92 30.42
CA LYS A 115 -2.42 -11.17 29.70
C LYS A 115 -1.99 -11.13 28.23
N ARG A 116 -2.05 -9.97 27.57
CA ARG A 116 -1.60 -9.81 26.17
C ARG A 116 -0.08 -9.81 26.05
N GLN A 117 0.62 -9.24 27.03
CA GLN A 117 2.08 -9.30 27.09
C GLN A 117 2.58 -10.74 27.27
N ARG A 118 1.90 -11.54 28.10
CA ARG A 118 2.21 -12.98 28.28
C ARG A 118 1.88 -13.83 27.04
N PHE A 119 0.82 -13.47 26.32
CA PHE A 119 0.37 -14.18 25.11
C PHE A 119 0.19 -13.18 23.96
N PRO A 120 1.31 -12.74 23.36
CA PRO A 120 1.30 -11.76 22.29
C PRO A 120 0.56 -12.30 21.07
N THR A 121 0.05 -11.39 20.25
CA THR A 121 -0.58 -11.78 18.99
C THR A 121 0.51 -12.19 18.00
N SER A 122 0.36 -13.35 17.37
CA SER A 122 1.20 -13.76 16.26
C SER A 122 0.36 -14.21 15.08
N ILE A 123 0.84 -13.88 13.88
CA ILE A 123 0.24 -14.31 12.61
C ILE A 123 0.71 -15.73 12.31
N SER A 124 -0.13 -16.52 11.63
CA SER A 124 0.22 -17.85 11.18
C SER A 124 1.38 -17.82 10.17
N GLU A 125 2.33 -18.74 10.31
CA GLU A 125 3.44 -18.87 9.35
C GLU A 125 2.96 -19.31 7.96
N ALA A 126 1.82 -19.99 7.90
CA ALA A 126 1.24 -20.49 6.66
C ALA A 126 0.29 -19.48 5.99
N SER A 127 -0.24 -18.51 6.72
CA SER A 127 -1.22 -17.53 6.21
C SER A 127 -1.13 -16.23 6.97
N SER A 128 -0.93 -15.13 6.26
CA SER A 128 -0.90 -13.80 6.89
C SER A 128 -2.29 -13.25 7.25
N GLU A 129 -3.35 -13.99 6.96
CA GLU A 129 -4.74 -13.59 7.17
C GLU A 129 -5.32 -14.09 8.49
N GLU A 130 -4.61 -14.99 9.17
CA GLU A 130 -5.07 -15.64 10.39
C GLU A 130 -4.04 -15.52 11.51
N TYR A 131 -4.52 -15.43 12.74
CA TYR A 131 -3.65 -15.49 13.91
C TYR A 131 -3.31 -16.95 14.24
N ALA A 132 -2.03 -17.22 14.47
CA ALA A 132 -1.60 -18.44 15.15
C ALA A 132 -1.85 -18.34 16.65
N VAL A 133 -1.57 -17.17 17.24
CA VAL A 133 -1.83 -16.88 18.65
C VAL A 133 -2.65 -15.59 18.75
N PRO A 134 -3.82 -15.61 19.41
CA PRO A 134 -4.47 -16.74 20.06
C PRO A 134 -5.13 -17.69 19.06
N VAL A 135 -5.18 -18.99 19.36
CA VAL A 135 -5.86 -19.99 18.50
C VAL A 135 -7.38 -19.79 18.47
N ALA A 136 -7.96 -19.29 19.57
CA ALA A 136 -9.41 -19.15 19.70
C ALA A 136 -9.98 -18.02 18.83
N LYS A 137 -10.76 -18.39 17.80
CA LYS A 137 -11.41 -17.47 16.84
C LYS A 137 -12.16 -16.29 17.49
N ARG A 138 -12.90 -16.53 18.57
CA ARG A 138 -13.62 -15.47 19.31
C ARG A 138 -12.66 -14.41 19.86
N THR A 139 -11.49 -14.83 20.33
CA THR A 139 -10.46 -13.92 20.85
C THR A 139 -9.79 -13.16 19.71
N CYS A 140 -9.51 -13.81 18.59
CA CYS A 140 -9.01 -13.18 17.36
C CYS A 140 -9.92 -12.04 16.91
N GLN A 141 -11.20 -12.35 16.72
CA GLN A 141 -12.22 -11.38 16.31
C GLN A 141 -12.35 -10.22 17.30
N ARG A 142 -12.29 -10.51 18.60
CA ARG A 142 -12.30 -9.47 19.63
C ARG A 142 -11.08 -8.55 19.52
N ARG A 143 -9.87 -9.10 19.40
CA ARG A 143 -8.64 -8.30 19.25
C ARG A 143 -8.70 -7.42 17.99
N THR A 144 -9.11 -7.99 16.85
CA THR A 144 -9.28 -7.23 15.59
C THR A 144 -10.31 -6.11 15.74
N ARG A 145 -11.44 -6.36 16.42
CA ARG A 145 -12.46 -5.32 16.66
C ARG A 145 -11.95 -4.21 17.57
N GLU A 146 -11.24 -4.55 18.64
CA GLU A 146 -10.62 -3.57 19.52
C GLU A 146 -9.59 -2.70 18.77
N THR A 147 -8.78 -3.29 17.89
CA THR A 147 -7.86 -2.54 17.03
C THR A 147 -8.60 -1.55 16.13
N ILE A 148 -9.67 -2.01 15.45
CA ILE A 148 -10.49 -1.13 14.60
C ILE A 148 -11.12 -0.01 15.42
N ASN A 149 -11.66 -0.31 16.61
CA ASN A 149 -12.27 0.70 17.47
C ASN A 149 -11.26 1.75 17.94
N ALA A 150 -10.06 1.34 18.36
CA ALA A 150 -9.01 2.28 18.75
C ALA A 150 -8.60 3.18 17.58
N CYS A 151 -8.43 2.62 16.39
CA CYS A 151 -8.17 3.43 15.19
C CYS A 151 -9.36 4.33 14.82
N ASN A 152 -10.59 3.89 15.08
CA ASN A 152 -11.80 4.68 14.86
C ASN A 152 -11.84 5.93 15.75
N GLU A 153 -11.47 5.78 17.02
CA GLU A 153 -11.38 6.88 18.00
C GLU A 153 -10.34 7.93 17.59
N ILE A 154 -9.22 7.50 16.97
CA ILE A 154 -8.13 8.40 16.57
C ILE A 154 -8.39 9.06 15.21
N HIS A 155 -8.86 8.28 14.22
CA HIS A 155 -8.94 8.72 12.82
C HIS A 155 -10.37 9.08 12.36
N GLY A 156 -11.36 9.00 13.25
CA GLY A 156 -12.71 9.49 12.98
C GLY A 156 -13.50 8.67 11.96
N GLY A 157 -13.33 7.34 11.95
CA GLY A 157 -14.13 6.48 11.08
C GLY A 157 -15.61 6.47 11.46
N THR A 158 -16.48 6.29 10.45
CA THR A 158 -17.92 6.09 10.67
C THR A 158 -18.33 4.68 10.29
N ARG A 159 -19.55 4.27 10.67
CA ARG A 159 -20.08 2.94 10.28
C ARG A 159 -20.20 2.80 8.77
N GLU A 160 -20.54 3.88 8.11
CA GLU A 160 -20.71 4.00 6.66
C GLU A 160 -19.36 4.14 5.95
N ASN A 161 -18.45 4.94 6.49
CA ASN A 161 -17.14 5.18 5.91
C ASN A 161 -16.00 4.70 6.82
N LYS A 162 -15.44 3.53 6.48
CA LYS A 162 -14.28 2.95 7.15
C LYS A 162 -12.94 3.32 6.51
N SER A 163 -12.92 4.11 5.43
CA SER A 163 -11.67 4.46 4.71
C SER A 163 -10.61 5.05 5.64
N PRO A 164 -10.92 6.06 6.50
CA PRO A 164 -9.90 6.69 7.34
C PRO A 164 -9.18 5.71 8.27
N ILE A 165 -9.90 4.70 8.77
CA ILE A 165 -9.36 3.64 9.62
C ILE A 165 -8.40 2.75 8.82
N LEU A 166 -8.81 2.32 7.62
CA LEU A 166 -8.03 1.43 6.78
C LEU A 166 -6.77 2.12 6.25
N ASP A 167 -6.89 3.39 5.87
CA ASP A 167 -5.79 4.23 5.40
C ASP A 167 -4.75 4.44 6.52
N ALA A 168 -5.21 4.71 7.74
CA ALA A 168 -4.33 4.85 8.89
C ALA A 168 -3.62 3.54 9.28
N LEU A 169 -4.34 2.41 9.28
CA LEU A 169 -3.75 1.09 9.54
C LEU A 169 -2.68 0.75 8.51
N TRP A 170 -2.96 1.01 7.23
CA TRP A 170 -2.01 0.81 6.14
C TRP A 170 -0.80 1.72 6.27
N LEU A 171 -1.00 3.02 6.48
CA LEU A 171 0.08 3.99 6.61
C LEU A 171 1.02 3.64 7.78
N THR A 172 0.44 3.28 8.92
CA THR A 172 1.20 2.87 10.12
C THR A 172 2.00 1.60 9.84
N LEU A 173 1.36 0.59 9.23
CA LEU A 173 2.03 -0.67 8.90
C LEU A 173 3.21 -0.45 7.94
N VAL A 174 3.05 0.38 6.90
CA VAL A 174 4.09 0.64 5.91
C VAL A 174 5.27 1.43 6.50
N LYS A 175 4.99 2.38 7.39
CA LYS A 175 6.04 3.20 8.02
C LYS A 175 6.86 2.43 9.05
N GLU A 176 6.22 1.56 9.83
CA GLU A 176 6.87 0.84 10.94
C GLU A 176 7.48 -0.50 10.50
N ALA A 177 6.91 -1.18 9.50
CA ALA A 177 7.40 -2.49 9.09
C ALA A 177 8.58 -2.39 8.12
N THR A 178 9.58 -3.24 8.31
CA THR A 178 10.68 -3.36 7.34
C THR A 178 10.19 -3.99 6.02
N PRO A 179 10.86 -3.72 4.88
CA PRO A 179 10.49 -4.31 3.59
C PRO A 179 10.43 -5.85 3.62
N PHE A 180 11.29 -6.49 4.43
CA PHE A 180 11.27 -7.93 4.63
C PHE A 180 9.95 -8.42 5.25
N HIS A 181 9.47 -7.76 6.30
CA HIS A 181 8.21 -8.12 6.95
C HIS A 181 7.01 -7.88 6.02
N LEU A 182 6.99 -6.76 5.30
CA LEU A 182 5.95 -6.48 4.31
C LEU A 182 5.92 -7.54 3.19
N GLY A 183 7.09 -7.90 2.66
CA GLY A 183 7.22 -8.97 1.68
C GLY A 183 6.66 -10.30 2.18
N LYS A 184 6.96 -10.66 3.43
CA LYS A 184 6.40 -11.85 4.09
C LYS A 184 4.87 -11.77 4.23
N TYR A 185 4.32 -10.64 4.64
CA TYR A 185 2.86 -10.49 4.76
C TYR A 185 2.15 -10.60 3.42
N PHE A 186 2.72 -10.03 2.36
CA PHE A 186 2.12 -10.10 1.03
C PHE A 186 2.18 -11.50 0.43
N SER A 187 3.33 -12.17 0.50
CA SER A 187 3.51 -13.49 -0.09
C SER A 187 2.61 -14.55 0.56
N LEU A 188 2.38 -14.44 1.87
CA LEU A 188 1.53 -15.37 2.64
C LEU A 188 0.03 -15.03 2.57
N SER A 189 -0.38 -13.90 1.98
CA SER A 189 -1.80 -13.57 1.84
C SER A 189 -2.36 -14.09 0.53
N ASN A 190 -3.31 -15.02 0.62
CA ASN A 190 -4.07 -15.51 -0.52
C ASN A 190 -4.88 -14.39 -1.19
N LYS A 191 -5.51 -13.50 -0.40
CA LYS A 191 -6.29 -12.38 -0.88
C LYS A 191 -5.42 -11.39 -1.65
N VAL A 192 -4.22 -11.08 -1.17
CA VAL A 192 -3.28 -10.21 -1.88
C VAL A 192 -2.81 -10.89 -3.16
N MET A 193 -2.24 -12.09 -3.06
CA MET A 193 -1.60 -12.76 -4.21
C MET A 193 -2.58 -13.16 -5.31
N LYS A 194 -3.82 -13.55 -4.96
CA LYS A 194 -4.82 -14.03 -5.94
C LYS A 194 -5.80 -12.95 -6.41
N LYS A 195 -5.99 -11.86 -5.67
CA LYS A 195 -6.99 -10.82 -6.00
C LYS A 195 -6.38 -9.43 -6.17
N ALA A 196 -5.68 -8.91 -5.15
CA ALA A 196 -5.20 -7.54 -5.17
C ALA A 196 -4.04 -7.35 -6.16
N LEU A 197 -2.98 -8.16 -6.05
CA LEU A 197 -1.79 -8.07 -6.89
C LEU A 197 -2.12 -8.26 -8.39
N PRO A 198 -2.92 -9.27 -8.80
CA PRO A 198 -3.34 -9.40 -10.19
C PRO A 198 -4.09 -8.19 -10.75
N LYS A 199 -4.83 -7.45 -9.92
CA LYS A 199 -5.56 -6.26 -10.36
C LYS A 199 -4.58 -5.13 -10.72
N VAL A 200 -3.65 -4.83 -9.80
CA VAL A 200 -2.63 -3.79 -9.99
C VAL A 200 -1.76 -4.10 -11.21
N VAL A 201 -1.27 -5.34 -11.32
CA VAL A 201 -0.37 -5.72 -12.39
C VAL A 201 -1.07 -5.68 -13.76
N LYS A 202 -2.36 -6.05 -13.84
CA LYS A 202 -3.14 -5.95 -15.08
C LYS A 202 -3.23 -4.55 -15.62
N GLU A 203 -3.35 -3.55 -14.74
CA GLU A 203 -3.41 -2.14 -15.11
C GLU A 203 -2.06 -1.67 -15.68
N SER A 204 -0.94 -2.21 -15.17
CA SER A 204 0.40 -1.87 -15.69
C SER A 204 0.80 -2.53 -17.02
N ILE A 205 0.19 -3.68 -17.37
CA ILE A 205 0.52 -4.41 -18.60
C ILE A 205 0.34 -3.58 -19.88
N PRO A 206 -0.81 -2.95 -20.16
CA PRO A 206 -0.99 -2.19 -21.39
C PRO A 206 -0.04 -0.99 -21.47
N THR A 207 0.27 -0.36 -20.33
CA THR A 207 1.27 0.71 -20.25
C THR A 207 2.65 0.20 -20.64
N PHE A 208 3.04 -0.98 -20.15
CA PHE A 208 4.29 -1.62 -20.53
C PHE A 208 4.29 -2.08 -22.00
N GLU A 209 3.19 -2.65 -22.51
CA GLU A 209 3.14 -3.12 -23.90
C GLU A 209 3.36 -1.99 -24.92
N ASN A 210 2.99 -0.76 -24.57
CA ASN A 210 3.19 0.43 -25.40
C ASN A 210 4.47 1.21 -25.05
N SER A 211 5.22 0.80 -24.02
CA SER A 211 6.42 1.51 -23.56
C SER A 211 7.57 1.39 -24.55
N PHE A 212 8.53 2.32 -24.42
CA PHE A 212 9.78 2.27 -25.18
C PHE A 212 10.61 1.02 -24.87
N ASP A 213 10.60 0.57 -23.61
CA ASP A 213 11.31 -0.67 -23.21
C ASP A 213 10.79 -1.89 -23.97
N ASN A 214 9.47 -1.98 -24.17
CA ASN A 214 8.90 -3.08 -24.95
C ASN A 214 9.24 -2.96 -26.45
N LYS A 215 9.39 -1.74 -26.98
CA LYS A 215 9.92 -1.50 -28.34
C LYS A 215 11.34 -2.01 -28.48
N ILE A 216 12.24 -1.66 -27.54
CA ILE A 216 13.61 -2.18 -27.52
C ILE A 216 13.62 -3.71 -27.40
N ARG A 217 12.81 -4.27 -26.48
CA ARG A 217 12.68 -5.72 -26.32
C ARG A 217 12.25 -6.41 -27.63
N SER A 218 11.33 -5.79 -28.37
CA SER A 218 10.84 -6.30 -29.65
C SER A 218 11.91 -6.23 -30.75
N ILE A 219 12.67 -5.14 -30.82
CA ILE A 219 13.84 -5.02 -31.70
C ILE A 219 14.88 -6.10 -31.38
N ARG A 220 15.21 -6.30 -30.10
CA ARG A 220 16.17 -7.36 -29.69
C ARG A 220 15.74 -8.74 -30.17
N VAL A 221 14.45 -9.05 -30.08
CA VAL A 221 13.91 -10.30 -30.62
C VAL A 221 14.02 -10.32 -32.14
N PHE A 222 13.70 -9.23 -32.81
CA PHE A 222 13.73 -9.14 -34.28
C PHE A 222 15.12 -9.28 -34.89
N TYR A 223 16.16 -8.79 -34.22
CA TYR A 223 17.56 -8.98 -34.61
C TYR A 223 18.23 -10.16 -33.90
N SER A 224 17.47 -11.02 -33.23
CA SER A 224 18.03 -12.16 -32.53
C SER A 224 18.59 -13.18 -33.52
N LYS A 225 19.90 -13.46 -33.41
CA LYS A 225 20.65 -14.34 -34.33
C LYS A 225 20.59 -13.87 -35.79
N GLY A 226 20.56 -12.56 -36.00
CA GLY A 226 20.40 -11.93 -37.32
C GLY A 226 18.98 -11.41 -37.53
N LEU A 227 18.72 -10.88 -38.73
CA LEU A 227 17.41 -10.34 -39.08
C LEU A 227 16.38 -11.47 -39.23
N LEU A 228 15.33 -11.44 -38.42
CA LEU A 228 14.26 -12.43 -38.51
C LEU A 228 13.27 -12.12 -39.64
N SER A 229 12.75 -13.16 -40.28
CA SER A 229 11.62 -13.01 -41.21
C SER A 229 10.32 -12.66 -40.47
N LYS A 230 9.35 -12.10 -41.21
CA LYS A 230 8.03 -11.72 -40.70
C LYS A 230 7.30 -12.90 -40.04
N GLU A 231 7.30 -14.07 -40.69
CA GLU A 231 6.64 -15.28 -40.22
C GLU A 231 7.30 -15.80 -38.95
N LYS A 232 8.64 -15.79 -38.93
CA LYS A 232 9.43 -16.27 -37.79
C LYS A 232 9.26 -15.37 -36.56
N TYR A 233 9.20 -14.06 -36.76
CA TYR A 233 8.88 -13.14 -35.67
C TYR A 233 7.46 -13.36 -35.11
N LYS A 234 6.46 -13.53 -36.00
CA LYS A 234 5.08 -13.82 -35.59
C LYS A 234 4.98 -15.12 -34.80
N SER A 235 5.69 -16.17 -35.21
CA SER A 235 5.70 -17.45 -34.49
C SER A 235 6.36 -17.33 -33.11
N ILE A 236 7.50 -16.63 -33.01
CA ILE A 236 8.15 -16.35 -31.72
C ILE A 236 7.22 -15.57 -30.80
N ARG A 237 6.57 -14.52 -31.29
CA ARG A 237 5.59 -13.76 -30.52
C ARG A 237 4.45 -14.64 -30.01
N LEU A 238 3.92 -15.52 -30.86
CA LEU A 238 2.87 -16.44 -30.47
C LEU A 238 3.35 -17.39 -29.37
N ASN A 239 4.51 -18.01 -29.55
CA ASN A 239 5.11 -18.93 -28.59
C ASN A 239 5.43 -18.28 -27.23
N LEU A 240 5.84 -17.01 -27.22
CA LEU A 240 6.08 -16.25 -25.99
C LEU A 240 4.80 -15.87 -25.25
N SER A 241 3.67 -15.81 -25.95
CA SER A 241 2.41 -15.30 -25.40
C SER A 241 1.34 -16.37 -25.19
N MET A 242 1.46 -17.53 -25.82
CA MET A 242 0.47 -18.61 -25.82
C MET A 242 1.09 -19.95 -25.41
N ASN A 243 0.29 -20.80 -24.78
CA ASN A 243 0.59 -22.19 -24.47
C ASN A 243 -0.46 -23.09 -25.16
N THR A 244 -0.03 -24.29 -25.55
CA THR A 244 -0.93 -25.35 -26.03
C THR A 244 -1.47 -26.10 -24.82
N ARG A 245 -2.80 -26.24 -24.71
CA ARG A 245 -3.38 -27.10 -23.66
C ARG A 245 -3.04 -28.55 -23.98
N ARG A 246 -2.67 -29.33 -22.95
CA ARG A 246 -2.40 -30.79 -23.04
C ARG A 246 -3.58 -31.63 -23.57
N SER A 247 -4.78 -31.04 -23.72
CA SER A 247 -6.03 -31.76 -24.02
C SER A 247 -6.93 -31.08 -25.07
N GLY A 248 -6.45 -30.09 -25.84
CA GLY A 248 -7.34 -29.50 -26.86
C GLY A 248 -6.69 -28.47 -27.79
N THR A 249 -7.32 -28.30 -28.94
CA THR A 249 -6.98 -27.40 -30.07
C THR A 249 -6.97 -25.90 -29.75
N LYS A 250 -7.21 -25.51 -28.49
CA LYS A 250 -7.40 -24.10 -28.09
C LYS A 250 -6.14 -23.56 -27.41
N LEU A 251 -5.54 -22.53 -28.03
CA LEU A 251 -4.41 -21.78 -27.48
C LEU A 251 -4.86 -20.91 -26.30
N GLU A 252 -4.18 -21.00 -25.16
CA GLU A 252 -4.39 -20.11 -24.02
C GLU A 252 -3.20 -19.20 -23.81
N SER A 253 -3.44 -17.94 -23.40
CA SER A 253 -2.35 -17.02 -23.08
C SER A 253 -1.52 -17.52 -21.90
N PHE A 254 -0.19 -17.41 -21.98
CA PHE A 254 0.71 -17.72 -20.88
C PHE A 254 0.41 -16.80 -19.68
N LYS A 255 0.23 -17.39 -18.50
CA LYS A 255 -0.11 -16.68 -17.26
C LYS A 255 0.98 -16.95 -16.23
N PHE A 256 1.60 -15.90 -15.71
CA PHE A 256 2.62 -16.02 -14.66
C PHE A 256 2.03 -15.86 -13.25
N LEU A 257 0.93 -15.12 -13.13
CA LEU A 257 0.11 -15.02 -11.91
C LEU A 257 -1.33 -15.42 -12.24
N SER A 258 -2.11 -15.77 -11.22
CA SER A 258 -3.51 -16.12 -11.42
C SER A 258 -4.22 -15.00 -12.17
N ARG A 259 -4.71 -15.30 -13.37
CA ARG A 259 -5.45 -14.38 -14.25
C ARG A 259 -4.61 -13.23 -14.84
N VAL A 260 -3.28 -13.21 -14.72
CA VAL A 260 -2.41 -12.17 -15.31
C VAL A 260 -1.63 -12.76 -16.47
N CYS A 261 -1.79 -12.18 -17.66
CA CYS A 261 -1.08 -12.61 -18.87
C CYS A 261 0.32 -12.01 -18.91
N LEU A 262 1.26 -12.68 -19.57
CA LEU A 262 2.56 -12.07 -19.86
C LEU A 262 2.39 -10.89 -20.83
N PRO A 263 3.10 -9.77 -20.60
CA PRO A 263 3.15 -8.67 -21.56
C PRO A 263 3.71 -9.14 -22.90
N LYS A 264 3.02 -8.80 -23.98
CA LYS A 264 3.36 -9.22 -25.34
C LYS A 264 4.36 -8.27 -25.97
N ILE A 265 5.32 -8.82 -26.72
CA ILE A 265 6.15 -8.01 -27.63
C ILE A 265 5.29 -7.38 -28.74
N LEU A 266 5.80 -6.30 -29.34
CA LEU A 266 5.05 -5.55 -30.33
C LEU A 266 4.64 -6.43 -31.52
N PRO A 267 3.44 -6.24 -32.08
CA PRO A 267 3.09 -6.80 -33.38
C PRO A 267 4.11 -6.37 -34.44
N TYR A 268 4.38 -7.26 -35.39
CA TYR A 268 5.36 -7.02 -36.47
C TYR A 268 5.13 -5.69 -37.20
N GLU A 269 3.88 -5.39 -37.56
CA GLU A 269 3.57 -4.16 -38.32
C GLU A 269 3.96 -2.91 -37.52
N LYS A 270 3.61 -2.86 -36.22
CA LYS A 270 3.99 -1.74 -35.34
C LYS A 270 5.50 -1.66 -35.14
N LEU A 271 6.17 -2.80 -35.07
CA LEU A 271 7.62 -2.87 -34.93
C LEU A 271 8.33 -2.32 -36.18
N ILE A 272 7.92 -2.72 -37.38
CA ILE A 272 8.52 -2.24 -38.62
C ILE A 272 8.25 -0.75 -38.81
N THR A 273 7.04 -0.26 -38.52
CA THR A 273 6.77 1.18 -38.51
C THR A 273 7.72 1.91 -37.56
N PHE A 274 7.95 1.36 -36.38
CA PHE A 274 8.90 1.93 -35.42
C PHE A 274 10.33 1.91 -35.95
N VAL A 275 10.83 0.79 -36.49
CA VAL A 275 12.18 0.68 -37.06
C VAL A 275 12.38 1.67 -38.20
N LYS A 276 11.40 1.79 -39.10
CA LYS A 276 11.42 2.77 -40.21
C LYS A 276 11.40 4.22 -39.73
N SER A 277 10.76 4.50 -38.59
CA SER A 277 10.76 5.84 -38.00
C SER A 277 12.11 6.22 -37.37
N ILE A 278 13.00 5.26 -37.13
CA ILE A 278 14.35 5.56 -36.65
C ILE A 278 15.15 6.05 -37.85
N GLY A 279 15.54 7.33 -37.83
CA GLY A 279 16.40 7.92 -38.85
C GLY A 279 17.77 7.24 -38.84
N VAL A 280 18.01 6.38 -39.84
CA VAL A 280 19.31 5.71 -40.04
C VAL A 280 20.25 6.60 -40.87
N GLY A 281 19.87 7.83 -41.20
CA GLY A 281 20.63 8.68 -42.12
C GLY A 281 20.55 8.19 -43.57
N ASN A 282 21.18 8.92 -44.49
CA ASN A 282 21.27 8.49 -45.88
C ASN A 282 22.34 7.39 -46.00
N VAL A 283 21.97 6.34 -46.71
CA VAL A 283 22.88 5.26 -47.11
C VAL A 283 23.21 5.54 -48.57
N ASN A 284 24.47 5.84 -48.83
CA ASN A 284 24.97 6.20 -50.15
C ASN A 284 25.58 4.94 -50.79
N ASP A 285 25.52 4.85 -52.11
CA ASP A 285 26.07 3.71 -52.84
C ASP A 285 27.58 3.91 -53.00
N PHE A 286 28.38 2.85 -52.88
CA PHE A 286 29.82 2.95 -53.17
C PHE A 286 30.08 3.33 -54.64
N LYS A 287 29.12 3.07 -55.53
CA LYS A 287 29.17 3.51 -56.93
C LYS A 287 29.34 5.02 -57.07
N ASP A 288 28.89 5.81 -56.10
CA ASP A 288 29.05 7.26 -56.11
C ASP A 288 30.52 7.71 -55.99
N PHE A 289 31.43 6.82 -55.55
CA PHE A 289 32.88 7.07 -55.42
C PHE A 289 33.71 6.43 -56.54
N CYS A 290 33.12 5.55 -57.33
CA CYS A 290 33.80 4.75 -58.34
C CYS A 290 33.54 5.28 -59.75
N TYR A 291 33.46 6.60 -59.93
CA TYR A 291 33.14 7.22 -61.22
C TYR A 291 34.29 7.10 -62.25
N ASP A 292 35.50 6.79 -61.80
CA ASP A 292 36.72 6.67 -62.61
C ASP A 292 37.19 5.23 -62.84
N LEU A 293 36.51 4.23 -62.28
CA LEU A 293 36.94 2.83 -62.29
C LEU A 293 36.25 2.05 -63.39
N ASP A 294 36.99 1.14 -64.02
CA ASP A 294 36.45 0.22 -65.02
C ASP A 294 35.43 -0.74 -64.38
N ALA A 295 34.49 -1.27 -65.18
CA ALA A 295 33.37 -2.09 -64.70
C ALA A 295 33.78 -3.30 -63.84
N ASP A 296 35.02 -3.76 -64.04
CA ASP A 296 35.63 -4.92 -63.40
C ASP A 296 36.14 -4.60 -61.98
N GLU A 297 36.33 -3.31 -61.67
CA GLU A 297 36.85 -2.78 -60.41
C GLU A 297 35.76 -2.14 -59.53
N VAL A 298 34.52 -2.06 -60.03
CA VAL A 298 33.39 -1.53 -59.28
C VAL A 298 32.98 -2.50 -58.18
N VAL A 299 33.25 -2.11 -56.93
CA VAL A 299 32.83 -2.86 -55.75
C VAL A 299 31.37 -2.54 -55.43
N GLU A 300 30.54 -3.58 -55.37
CA GLU A 300 29.16 -3.44 -54.90
C GLU A 300 29.13 -3.29 -53.37
N GLY A 301 28.46 -2.23 -52.91
CA GLY A 301 28.13 -2.07 -51.51
C GLY A 301 27.52 -0.71 -51.23
N ALA A 302 27.19 -0.46 -49.97
CA ALA A 302 26.68 0.83 -49.53
C ALA A 302 27.39 1.27 -48.26
N TYR A 303 27.54 2.58 -48.11
CA TYR A 303 28.18 3.19 -46.96
C TYR A 303 27.28 4.25 -46.33
N ARG A 304 27.65 4.64 -45.12
CA ARG A 304 26.95 5.66 -44.34
C ARG A 304 28.00 6.62 -43.80
N GLU A 305 27.84 7.90 -44.09
CA GLU A 305 28.62 8.95 -43.41
C GLU A 305 28.21 8.99 -41.94
N LEU A 306 29.21 8.85 -41.05
CA LEU A 306 29.02 8.77 -39.60
C LEU A 306 29.02 10.15 -38.94
#